data_AF-A0A7W4K2Q2-F1
#
_entry.id   AF-A0A7W4K2Q2-F1
#
_cell.length_a   1.000
_cell.length_b   1.000
_cell.length_c   1.000
_cell.angle_alpha   90.00
_cell.angle_beta   90.00
_cell.angle_gamma   90.00
#
_symmetry.space_group_name_H-M   'P 1'
#
loop_
_entity.id
_entity.type
_entity.pdbx_description
1 polymer ?
#
loop_
_entity_poly.entity_id
_entity_poly.type
_entity_poly.pdbx_seq_one_letter_code
_entity_poly.pdbx_strand_id
1 'polypeptide(L)'
;MSASTPPDDGTQALTQLGRAAAQPASPEDATLERVPAPHRDRRYLVRFTAPEFTSLCPVTGQPDFAHLVIDYVPDQWIVESKSLKLFLTSFRNHGAFHEACSVQIATTLVDLLSPVWLRIGAYWYPRGGMPIDVFWQTGAPPADVWIPAQDVPGYRGRG
;
A
#
# COMPACT_ATOMS: atom_id res chain seq x y z
N MET A 1 -38.81 -2.34 -20.04
CA MET A 1 -37.94 -2.39 -18.86
C MET A 1 -36.60 -1.83 -19.28
N SER A 2 -36.31 -0.56 -18.96
CA SER A 2 -35.04 0.04 -19.32
C SER A 2 -33.96 -0.57 -18.43
N ALA A 3 -33.00 -1.29 -19.00
CA ALA A 3 -31.83 -1.74 -18.28
C ALA A 3 -31.07 -0.47 -17.87
N SER A 4 -31.05 -0.17 -16.57
CA SER A 4 -30.21 0.91 -16.04
C SER A 4 -28.76 0.58 -16.37
N THR A 5 -28.09 1.45 -17.12
CA THR A 5 -26.64 1.39 -17.29
C THR A 5 -26.02 1.24 -15.90
N PRO A 6 -25.20 0.20 -15.65
CA PRO A 6 -24.53 0.07 -14.35
C PRO A 6 -23.76 1.37 -14.07
N PRO A 7 -23.75 1.83 -12.81
CA PRO A 7 -22.99 3.02 -12.45
C PRO A 7 -21.53 2.86 -12.90
N ASP A 8 -20.96 3.92 -13.47
CA ASP A 8 -19.57 3.95 -13.92
C ASP A 8 -18.65 3.71 -12.70
N ASP A 9 -18.07 2.52 -12.65
CA ASP A 9 -17.13 2.09 -11.61
C ASP A 9 -15.70 2.62 -11.85
N GLY A 10 -15.52 3.44 -12.89
CA GLY A 10 -14.24 4.04 -13.27
C GLY A 10 -13.24 3.06 -13.87
N THR A 11 -13.60 1.80 -14.07
CA THR A 11 -12.68 0.78 -14.58
C THR A 11 -12.25 1.02 -16.03
N GLN A 12 -13.07 1.73 -16.81
CA GLN A 12 -12.77 2.07 -18.21
C GLN A 12 -11.57 3.03 -18.35
N ALA A 13 -11.28 3.82 -17.31
CA ALA A 13 -10.13 4.74 -17.30
C ALA A 13 -8.81 4.03 -16.94
N LEU A 14 -8.87 2.77 -16.49
CA LEU A 14 -7.68 2.02 -16.08
C LEU A 14 -6.88 1.56 -17.29
N THR A 15 -5.58 1.80 -17.24
CA THR A 15 -4.63 1.40 -18.26
C THR A 15 -3.97 0.06 -17.95
N GLN A 16 -3.92 -0.34 -16.67
CA GLN A 16 -3.21 -1.55 -16.25
C GLN A 16 -4.15 -2.73 -15.97
N LEU A 17 -5.32 -2.53 -15.37
CA LEU A 17 -6.23 -3.61 -15.02
C LEU A 17 -6.73 -4.36 -16.27
N GLY A 18 -6.76 -5.70 -16.21
CA GLY A 18 -7.20 -6.56 -17.33
C GLY A 18 -6.25 -6.64 -18.55
N ARG A 19 -5.10 -5.95 -18.52
CA ARG A 19 -4.14 -5.90 -19.64
C ARG A 19 -2.75 -6.43 -19.24
N ALA A 20 -1.89 -6.75 -20.19
CA ALA A 20 -0.48 -6.96 -19.87
C ALA A 20 0.14 -5.61 -19.46
N ALA A 21 0.89 -5.59 -18.36
CA ALA A 21 1.62 -4.41 -17.88
C ALA A 21 3.03 -4.84 -17.51
N ALA A 22 4.03 -4.08 -17.96
CA ALA A 22 5.42 -4.33 -17.60
C ALA A 22 5.64 -4.02 -16.12
N GLN A 23 6.58 -4.75 -15.50
CA GLN A 23 7.03 -4.42 -14.15
C GLN A 23 7.85 -3.12 -14.21
N PRO A 24 7.53 -2.09 -13.41
CA PRO A 24 8.33 -0.86 -13.37
C PRO A 24 9.73 -1.14 -12.82
N ALA A 25 10.73 -0.38 -13.31
CA ALA A 25 12.12 -0.53 -12.87
C ALA A 25 12.38 0.11 -11.50
N SER A 26 11.61 1.14 -11.14
CA SER A 26 11.68 1.82 -9.85
C SER A 26 10.30 2.35 -9.41
N PRO A 27 10.15 2.76 -8.13
CA PRO A 27 8.93 3.38 -7.61
C PRO A 27 8.50 4.64 -8.35
N GLU A 28 9.46 5.41 -8.87
CA GLU A 28 9.21 6.65 -9.60
C GLU A 28 8.64 6.39 -11.00
N ASP A 29 8.98 5.24 -11.60
CA ASP A 29 8.47 4.80 -12.90
C ASP A 29 7.11 4.09 -12.80
N ALA A 30 6.66 3.77 -11.58
CA ALA A 30 5.45 3.01 -11.35
C ALA A 30 4.20 3.89 -11.39
N THR A 31 3.25 3.54 -12.25
CA THR A 31 1.95 4.20 -12.32
C THR A 31 0.99 3.60 -11.31
N LEU A 32 0.54 4.41 -10.34
CA LEU A 32 -0.60 4.08 -9.50
C LEU A 32 -1.91 4.57 -10.15
N GLU A 33 -2.95 3.76 -10.05
CA GLU A 33 -4.28 4.07 -10.55
C GLU A 33 -5.29 4.05 -9.39
N ARG A 34 -6.38 4.79 -9.56
CA ARG A 34 -7.46 4.89 -8.58
C ARG A 34 -8.80 4.85 -9.29
N VAL A 35 -9.81 4.35 -8.59
CA VAL A 35 -11.20 4.34 -9.06
C VAL A 35 -12.12 5.03 -8.04
N PRO A 36 -13.30 5.51 -8.47
CA PRO A 36 -14.37 5.93 -7.58
C PRO A 36 -14.56 5.01 -6.36
N ALA A 37 -14.55 5.57 -5.15
CA ALA A 37 -14.99 4.81 -3.99
C ALA A 37 -16.49 4.44 -4.15
N PRO A 38 -16.90 3.17 -3.99
CA PRO A 38 -18.27 2.73 -4.27
C PRO A 38 -19.31 3.20 -3.23
N HIS A 39 -18.88 3.45 -1.98
CA HIS A 39 -19.76 3.83 -0.86
C HIS A 39 -19.29 5.15 -0.23
N ARG A 40 -19.51 6.27 -0.92
CA ARG A 40 -19.03 7.60 -0.48
C ARG A 40 -19.82 8.19 0.70
N ASP A 41 -20.98 7.62 1.00
CA ASP A 41 -21.85 7.99 2.11
C ASP A 41 -21.43 7.34 3.44
N ARG A 42 -20.44 6.44 3.42
CA ARG A 42 -20.03 5.64 4.58
C ARG A 42 -18.53 5.71 4.76
N ARG A 43 -18.10 5.82 6.02
CA ARG A 43 -16.68 5.60 6.35
C ARG A 43 -16.45 4.13 6.62
N TYR A 44 -15.51 3.54 5.89
CA TYR A 44 -15.09 2.16 6.04
C TYR A 44 -13.57 2.08 5.90
N LEU A 45 -12.97 1.06 6.50
CA LEU A 45 -11.55 0.82 6.38
C LEU A 45 -11.26 -0.17 5.26
N VAL A 46 -10.27 0.14 4.43
CA VAL A 46 -9.68 -0.79 3.47
C VAL A 46 -8.29 -1.16 3.97
N ARG A 47 -7.99 -2.46 4.02
CA ARG A 47 -6.66 -2.99 4.36
C ARG A 47 -6.05 -3.72 3.18
N PHE A 48 -4.84 -3.32 2.79
CA PHE A 48 -3.95 -4.13 1.96
C PHE A 48 -2.87 -4.76 2.84
N THR A 49 -2.69 -6.06 2.67
CA THR A 49 -1.60 -6.82 3.31
C THR A 49 -0.66 -7.31 2.23
N ALA A 50 0.59 -6.90 2.27
CA ALA A 50 1.63 -7.31 1.33
C ALA A 50 2.74 -8.05 2.08
N PRO A 51 2.59 -9.38 2.27
CA PRO A 51 3.53 -10.19 3.04
C PRO A 51 4.83 -10.50 2.29
N GLU A 52 4.91 -10.13 1.00
CA GLU A 52 6.02 -10.43 0.10
C GLU A 52 6.77 -9.18 -0.36
N PHE A 53 6.68 -8.09 0.40
CA PHE A 53 7.39 -6.86 0.05
C PHE A 53 8.90 -7.04 0.19
N THR A 54 9.66 -6.48 -0.76
CA THR A 54 11.12 -6.51 -0.74
C THR A 54 11.72 -5.31 -1.44
N SER A 55 12.87 -4.86 -0.94
CA SER A 55 13.71 -3.82 -1.52
C SER A 55 15.19 -4.14 -1.32
N LEU A 56 16.10 -3.31 -1.81
CA LEU A 56 17.54 -3.47 -1.57
C LEU A 56 18.03 -2.52 -0.46
N CYS A 57 18.94 -3.01 0.37
CA CYS A 57 19.74 -2.16 1.25
C CYS A 57 20.60 -1.24 0.39
N PRO A 58 20.51 0.10 0.52
CA PRO A 58 21.26 1.03 -0.33
C PRO A 58 22.78 0.97 -0.13
N VAL A 59 23.23 0.41 1.00
CA VAL A 59 24.66 0.30 1.35
C VAL A 59 25.26 -1.01 0.87
N THR A 60 24.56 -2.13 1.08
CA THR A 60 25.12 -3.48 0.85
C THR A 60 24.59 -4.16 -0.41
N GLY A 61 23.50 -3.64 -0.99
CA GLY A 61 22.79 -4.27 -2.11
C GLY A 61 22.08 -5.58 -1.74
N GLN A 62 22.06 -5.98 -0.47
CA GLN A 62 21.34 -7.18 -0.04
C GLN A 62 19.82 -6.95 -0.03
N PRO A 63 19.02 -7.96 -0.39
CA PRO A 63 17.57 -7.84 -0.42
C PRO A 63 16.97 -7.91 0.99
N ASP A 64 16.28 -6.86 1.40
CA ASP A 64 15.50 -6.77 2.62
C ASP A 64 14.04 -7.14 2.33
N PHE A 65 13.35 -7.70 3.33
CA PHE A 65 11.97 -8.18 3.20
C PHE A 65 11.11 -7.58 4.29
N ALA A 66 9.85 -7.31 3.98
CA ALA A 66 8.88 -6.83 4.96
C ALA A 66 7.49 -7.41 4.74
N HIS A 67 6.73 -7.47 5.81
CA HIS A 67 5.29 -7.62 5.78
C HIS A 67 4.67 -6.22 5.91
N LEU A 68 4.05 -5.69 4.85
CA LEU A 68 3.39 -4.39 4.91
C LEU A 68 1.90 -4.57 5.22
N VAL A 69 1.39 -3.75 6.13
CA VAL A 69 -0.05 -3.59 6.38
C VAL A 69 -0.41 -2.13 6.17
N ILE A 70 -1.20 -1.87 5.13
CA ILE A 70 -1.65 -0.54 4.73
C ILE A 70 -3.15 -0.44 4.97
N ASP A 71 -3.52 0.44 5.89
CA ASP A 71 -4.90 0.73 6.25
C ASP A 71 -5.25 2.13 5.78
N TYR A 72 -6.39 2.31 5.12
CA TYR A 72 -6.89 3.65 4.83
C TYR A 72 -8.41 3.73 4.85
N VAL A 73 -8.91 4.91 5.20
CA VAL A 73 -10.32 5.29 5.09
C VAL A 73 -10.45 6.11 3.82
N PRO A 74 -11.11 5.58 2.77
CA PRO A 74 -11.30 6.31 1.53
C PRO A 74 -12.09 7.60 1.75
N ASP A 75 -11.78 8.62 0.95
CA ASP A 75 -12.70 9.73 0.69
C ASP A 75 -13.39 9.47 -0.67
N GLN A 76 -12.93 10.15 -1.73
CA GLN A 76 -13.53 10.02 -3.07
C GLN A 76 -12.97 8.85 -3.89
N TRP A 77 -11.82 8.31 -3.49
CA TRP A 77 -11.03 7.38 -4.30
C TRP A 77 -10.57 6.17 -3.50
N ILE A 78 -10.49 5.03 -4.18
CA ILE A 78 -9.77 3.84 -3.73
C ILE A 78 -8.64 3.53 -4.71
N VAL A 79 -7.53 2.99 -4.22
CA VAL A 79 -6.42 2.56 -5.08
C VAL A 79 -6.81 1.28 -5.82
N GLU A 80 -6.43 1.20 -7.09
CA GLU A 80 -6.61 0.00 -7.89
C GLU A 80 -5.54 -1.04 -7.52
N SER A 81 -5.98 -2.23 -7.13
CA SER A 81 -5.15 -3.29 -6.54
C SER A 81 -3.96 -3.75 -7.39
N LYS A 82 -4.10 -3.84 -8.72
CA LYS A 82 -3.02 -4.27 -9.61
C LYS A 82 -1.96 -3.18 -9.73
N SER A 83 -2.35 -1.91 -9.86
CA SER A 83 -1.43 -0.78 -9.88
C SER A 83 -0.64 -0.69 -8.56
N LEU A 84 -1.31 -0.90 -7.42
CA LEU A 84 -0.65 -1.00 -6.11
C LEU A 84 0.36 -2.14 -6.07
N LYS A 85 -0.01 -3.33 -6.56
CA LYS A 85 0.91 -4.46 -6.64
C LYS A 85 2.15 -4.11 -7.48
N LEU A 86 1.97 -3.49 -8.65
CA LEU A 86 3.07 -3.11 -9.54
C LEU A 86 3.96 -2.04 -8.91
N PHE A 87 3.37 -1.06 -8.22
CA PHE A 87 4.09 -0.08 -7.42
C PHE A 87 4.92 -0.73 -6.32
N LEU A 88 4.34 -1.59 -5.47
CA LEU A 88 5.10 -2.29 -4.43
C LEU A 88 6.20 -3.19 -5.00
N THR A 89 5.94 -3.83 -6.14
CA THR A 89 6.92 -4.72 -6.81
C THR A 89 8.08 -3.94 -7.43
N SER A 90 7.89 -2.66 -7.77
CA SER A 90 8.94 -1.80 -8.33
C SER A 90 10.09 -1.52 -7.35
N PHE A 91 9.86 -1.70 -6.05
CA PHE A 91 10.90 -1.56 -5.03
C PHE A 91 11.92 -2.71 -5.04
N ARG A 92 11.61 -3.84 -5.69
CA ARG A 92 12.40 -5.08 -5.61
C ARG A 92 13.89 -4.92 -5.88
N ASN A 93 14.25 -4.05 -6.82
CA ASN A 93 15.63 -3.75 -7.18
C ASN A 93 16.03 -2.30 -6.86
N HIS A 94 15.24 -1.61 -6.04
CA HIS A 94 15.45 -0.23 -5.65
C HIS A 94 16.11 -0.16 -4.26
N GLY A 95 17.15 0.66 -4.14
CA GLY A 95 17.89 0.84 -2.91
C GLY A 95 17.26 1.91 -2.02
N ALA A 96 16.71 1.52 -0.87
CA ALA A 96 16.11 2.45 0.08
C ALA A 96 16.23 1.96 1.53
N PHE A 97 16.42 2.89 2.47
CA PHE A 97 16.33 2.58 3.91
C PHE A 97 14.88 2.20 4.26
N HIS A 98 14.72 1.36 5.30
CA HIS A 98 13.42 0.81 5.70
C HIS A 98 12.41 1.93 6.01
N GLU A 99 12.85 2.97 6.71
CA GLU A 99 12.06 4.13 7.09
C GLU A 99 11.63 4.94 5.87
N ALA A 100 12.58 5.28 5.01
CA ALA A 100 12.33 6.06 3.80
C ALA A 100 11.35 5.33 2.88
N CYS A 101 11.58 4.04 2.63
CA CYS A 101 10.73 3.20 1.81
C CYS A 101 9.30 3.09 2.37
N SER A 102 9.16 2.84 3.67
CA SER A 102 7.85 2.68 4.32
C SER A 102 7.03 3.97 4.28
N VAL A 103 7.66 5.10 4.60
CA VAL A 103 6.98 6.40 4.59
C VAL A 103 6.66 6.83 3.16
N GLN A 104 7.58 6.63 2.20
CA GLN A 104 7.34 6.92 0.78
C GLN A 104 6.09 6.22 0.25
N ILE A 105 5.95 4.91 0.51
CA ILE A 105 4.76 4.15 0.09
C ILE A 105 3.48 4.81 0.63
N ALA A 106 3.47 5.17 1.91
CA ALA A 106 2.31 5.79 2.53
C ALA A 106 2.02 7.19 1.96
N THR A 107 3.03 8.05 1.84
CA THR A 107 2.83 9.42 1.33
C THR A 107 2.42 9.43 -0.14
N THR A 108 2.97 8.55 -0.98
CA THR A 108 2.53 8.42 -2.38
C THR A 108 1.07 7.99 -2.48
N LEU A 109 0.60 7.11 -1.60
CA LEU A 109 -0.82 6.74 -1.54
C LEU A 109 -1.71 7.88 -1.02
N VAL A 110 -1.21 8.68 -0.06
CA VAL A 110 -1.92 9.87 0.41
C VAL A 110 -2.09 10.89 -0.72
N ASP A 111 -1.02 11.15 -1.48
CA ASP A 111 -1.05 12.08 -2.62
C ASP A 111 -2.01 11.58 -3.71
N LEU A 112 -1.99 10.27 -3.99
CA LEU A 112 -2.87 9.65 -4.97
C LEU A 112 -4.34 9.69 -4.53
N LEU A 113 -4.66 9.43 -3.27
CA LEU A 113 -6.04 9.13 -2.86
C LEU A 113 -6.71 10.28 -2.12
N SER A 114 -5.94 11.18 -1.52
CA SER A 114 -6.43 12.16 -0.54
C SER A 114 -7.39 11.51 0.48
N PRO A 115 -6.95 10.43 1.17
CA PRO A 115 -7.84 9.65 2.04
C PRO A 115 -8.20 10.47 3.28
N VAL A 116 -9.34 10.14 3.92
CA VAL A 116 -9.71 10.71 5.22
C VAL A 116 -8.64 10.40 6.26
N TRP A 117 -8.08 9.18 6.19
CA TRP A 117 -7.01 8.72 7.06
C TRP A 117 -6.24 7.58 6.42
N LEU A 118 -4.93 7.49 6.68
CA LEU A 118 -4.09 6.38 6.25
C LEU A 118 -3.07 6.03 7.35
N ARG A 119 -2.79 4.74 7.50
CA ARG A 119 -1.75 4.15 8.34
C ARG A 119 -0.97 3.10 7.56
N ILE A 120 0.34 3.06 7.76
CA ILE A 120 1.19 1.94 7.37
C ILE A 120 1.88 1.35 8.61
N GLY A 121 1.93 0.02 8.66
CA GLY A 121 2.88 -0.72 9.48
C GLY A 121 3.73 -1.58 8.56
N ALA A 122 5.03 -1.35 8.58
CA ALA A 122 6.01 -2.11 7.82
C ALA A 122 6.84 -2.95 8.79
N TYR A 123 6.59 -4.25 8.80
CA TYR A 123 7.24 -5.19 9.72
C TYR A 123 8.43 -5.83 9.00
N TRP A 124 9.62 -5.29 9.23
CA TRP A 124 10.83 -5.65 8.48
C TRP A 124 11.51 -6.88 9.07
N TYR A 125 12.00 -7.74 8.19
CA TYR A 125 12.69 -8.96 8.60
C TYR A 125 14.07 -8.61 9.16
N PRO A 126 14.54 -9.34 10.18
CA PRO A 126 15.69 -8.92 10.95
C PRO A 126 17.00 -8.95 10.16
N ARG A 127 17.85 -7.95 10.42
CA ARG A 127 19.29 -7.98 10.12
C ARG A 127 20.06 -8.08 11.43
N GLY A 128 20.98 -9.04 11.49
CA GLY A 128 21.70 -9.32 12.75
C GLY A 128 20.79 -9.71 13.91
N GLY A 129 19.62 -10.29 13.65
CA GLY A 129 18.64 -10.67 14.67
C GLY A 129 17.75 -9.53 15.17
N MET A 130 17.84 -8.33 14.58
CA MET A 130 17.07 -7.16 14.98
C MET A 130 16.16 -6.68 13.84
N PRO A 131 14.82 -6.77 13.98
CA PRO A 131 13.89 -6.14 13.05
C PRO A 131 13.82 -4.63 13.29
N ILE A 132 13.47 -3.87 12.26
CA ILE A 132 13.20 -2.44 12.35
C ILE A 132 11.79 -2.21 11.82
N ASP A 133 10.80 -2.32 12.70
CA ASP A 133 9.41 -2.10 12.31
C ASP A 133 9.15 -0.59 12.22
N VAL A 134 8.52 -0.16 11.13
CA VAL A 134 8.24 1.25 10.85
C VAL A 134 6.73 1.48 10.83
N PHE A 135 6.27 2.42 11.63
CA PHE A 135 4.85 2.79 11.74
C PHE A 135 4.67 4.26 11.45
N TRP A 136 3.67 4.58 10.61
CA TRP A 136 3.32 5.97 10.31
C TRP A 136 1.82 6.09 10.00
N GLN A 137 1.23 7.25 10.30
CA GLN A 137 -0.15 7.57 9.95
C GLN A 137 -0.31 9.08 9.72
N THR A 138 -1.32 9.47 8.92
CA THR A 138 -1.57 10.88 8.54
C THR A 138 -2.03 11.76 9.70
N GLY A 139 -2.63 11.18 10.75
CA GLY A 139 -3.18 11.90 11.88
C GLY A 139 -3.90 11.00 12.87
N ALA A 140 -4.72 11.60 13.74
CA ALA A 140 -5.55 10.85 14.68
C ALA A 140 -6.53 9.92 13.94
N PRO A 141 -6.69 8.65 14.37
CA PRO A 141 -7.65 7.74 13.74
C PRO A 141 -9.09 8.26 13.86
N PRO A 142 -9.91 8.18 12.79
CA PRO A 142 -11.32 8.56 12.84
C PRO A 142 -12.09 7.75 13.90
N ALA A 143 -12.82 8.44 14.78
CA ALA A 143 -13.56 7.80 15.87
C ALA A 143 -14.80 7.01 15.40
N ASP A 144 -15.29 7.30 14.19
CA ASP A 144 -16.50 6.70 13.60
C ASP A 144 -16.19 5.57 12.62
N VAL A 145 -14.98 5.02 12.66
CA VAL A 145 -14.56 3.88 11.84
C VAL A 145 -14.03 2.77 12.73
N TRP A 146 -14.44 1.53 12.44
CA TRP A 146 -13.82 0.36 13.06
C TRP A 146 -12.42 0.14 12.50
N ILE A 147 -11.40 0.29 13.36
CA ILE A 147 -10.00 0.16 12.99
C ILE A 147 -9.40 -1.04 13.75
N PRO A 148 -9.25 -2.21 13.10
CA PRO A 148 -8.64 -3.37 13.75
C PRO A 148 -7.14 -3.12 13.97
N ALA A 149 -6.59 -3.80 14.98
CA ALA A 149 -5.14 -3.87 15.15
C ALA A 149 -4.49 -4.55 13.92
N GLN A 150 -3.22 -4.26 13.68
CA GLN A 150 -2.49 -4.86 12.56
C GLN A 150 -1.98 -6.27 12.91
N ASP A 151 -1.73 -6.56 14.19
CA ASP A 151 -1.42 -7.88 14.77
C ASP A 151 -0.46 -8.78 13.98
N VAL A 152 0.48 -8.19 13.23
CA VAL A 152 1.53 -8.96 12.57
C VAL A 152 2.46 -9.50 13.65
N PRO A 153 2.62 -10.83 13.77
CA PRO A 153 3.52 -11.39 14.76
C PRO A 153 4.94 -10.87 14.51
N GLY A 154 5.54 -10.27 15.54
CA GLY A 154 6.94 -9.88 15.48
C GLY A 154 7.83 -11.10 15.21
N TYR A 155 9.02 -10.85 14.66
CA TYR A 155 9.99 -11.90 14.39
C TYR A 155 10.25 -12.74 15.65
N ARG A 156 9.94 -14.04 15.57
CA ARG A 156 10.39 -15.02 16.55
C ARG A 156 11.67 -15.64 16.03
N GLY A 157 12.76 -15.45 16.79
CA GLY A 157 14.03 -16.10 16.52
C GLY A 157 13.88 -17.62 16.46
N ARG A 158 14.97 -18.31 16.07
CA ARG A 158 15.03 -19.77 16.19
C ARG A 158 15.08 -20.13 17.69
N GLY A 159 13.92 -20.32 18.29
CA GLY A 159 13.70 -20.95 19.59
C GLY A 159 13.03 -22.29 19.40
#